data_AF-A0A9D9WK90-F1
#
_entry.id   AF-A0A9D9WK90-F1
#
_cell.length_a   1.000
_cell.length_b   1.000
_cell.length_c   1.000
_cell.angle_alpha   90.00
_cell.angle_beta   90.00
_cell.angle_gamma   90.00
#
_symmetry.space_group_name_H-M   'P 1'
#
loop_
_entity.id
_entity.type
_entity.pdbx_description
1 polymer ?
#
loop_
_entity_poly.entity_id
_entity_poly.type
_entity_poly.pdbx_seq_one_letter_code
_entity_poly.pdbx_strand_id
1 'polypeptide(L)'
;MSTKHTIQNIQNALKPEELQDESILKLLHVLENVRAEEMSCDELYAFLDQFVEREVQSKDAAKIMPLIREHLDLCSHCCDEYEALMSVLEHTKEEEEK
;
A
#
# COMPACT_ATOMS: atom_id res chain seq x y z
N MET A 1 4.06 -4.49 -6.62
CA MET A 1 3.58 -4.75 -7.99
C MET A 1 2.31 -3.94 -8.20
N SER A 2 2.23 -3.17 -9.29
CA SER A 2 1.10 -2.29 -9.60
C SER A 2 -0.20 -3.09 -9.72
N THR A 3 -1.30 -2.63 -9.11
CA THR A 3 -2.60 -3.32 -9.15
C THR A 3 -3.13 -3.38 -10.59
N LYS A 4 -2.68 -2.46 -11.45
CA LYS A 4 -2.87 -2.53 -12.91
C LYS A 4 -2.37 -3.83 -13.51
N HIS A 5 -1.26 -4.39 -13.03
CA HIS A 5 -0.74 -5.65 -13.59
C HIS A 5 -1.63 -6.84 -13.21
N THR A 6 -2.20 -6.84 -12.01
CA THR A 6 -3.14 -7.86 -11.55
C THR A 6 -4.47 -7.78 -12.31
N ILE A 7 -5.01 -6.56 -12.50
CA ILE A 7 -6.20 -6.32 -13.31
C ILE A 7 -5.95 -6.75 -14.77
N GLN A 8 -4.81 -6.37 -15.34
CA GLN A 8 -4.43 -6.74 -16.70
C GLN A 8 -4.33 -8.27 -16.87
N ASN A 9 -3.81 -8.99 -15.87
CA ASN A 9 -3.73 -10.45 -15.91
C ASN A 9 -5.12 -11.12 -15.80
N ILE A 10 -6.02 -10.57 -14.99
CA ILE A 10 -7.43 -11.03 -14.93
C ILE A 10 -8.14 -10.76 -16.26
N GLN A 11 -7.95 -9.59 -16.86
CA GLN A 11 -8.48 -9.25 -18.19
C GLN A 11 -7.95 -10.15 -19.30
N ASN A 12 -6.69 -10.57 -19.22
CA ASN A 12 -6.10 -11.51 -20.18
C ASN A 12 -6.62 -12.95 -19.98
N ALA A 13 -6.96 -13.33 -18.74
CA ALA A 13 -7.52 -14.63 -18.41
C ALA A 13 -9.01 -14.76 -18.78
N LEU A 14 -9.76 -13.66 -18.73
CA LEU A 14 -11.14 -13.57 -19.17
C LEU A 14 -11.17 -13.27 -20.67
N LYS A 15 -11.43 -14.28 -21.50
CA LYS A 15 -11.54 -14.06 -22.96
C LYS A 15 -12.60 -12.98 -23.25
N PRO A 16 -12.30 -11.94 -24.07
CA PRO A 16 -13.25 -10.88 -24.40
C PRO A 16 -14.57 -11.40 -25.01
N GLU A 17 -14.54 -12.56 -25.65
CA GLU A 17 -15.69 -13.19 -26.29
C GLU A 17 -16.74 -13.74 -25.31
N GLU A 18 -16.38 -13.97 -24.04
CA GLU A 18 -17.27 -14.52 -22.99
C GLU A 18 -17.90 -13.42 -22.10
N LEU A 19 -17.39 -12.18 -22.17
CA LEU A 19 -17.86 -11.03 -21.39
C LEU A 19 -18.67 -10.05 -22.26
N GLN A 20 -19.78 -10.53 -22.84
CA GLN A 20 -20.66 -9.70 -23.68
C GLN A 20 -21.67 -8.87 -22.89
N ASP A 21 -21.69 -8.99 -21.56
CA ASP A 21 -22.58 -8.18 -20.73
C ASP A 21 -21.96 -6.79 -20.52
N GLU A 22 -22.53 -5.81 -21.21
CA GLU A 22 -22.27 -4.38 -21.08
C GLU A 22 -22.22 -3.89 -19.62
N SER A 23 -22.97 -4.52 -18.72
CA SER A 23 -23.00 -4.19 -17.29
C SER A 23 -21.72 -4.65 -16.59
N ILE A 24 -21.17 -5.81 -16.98
CA ILE A 24 -19.92 -6.33 -16.44
C ILE A 24 -18.74 -5.49 -16.93
N LEU A 25 -18.72 -5.12 -18.20
CA LEU A 25 -17.69 -4.23 -18.75
C LEU A 25 -17.70 -2.85 -18.08
N LYS A 26 -18.89 -2.28 -17.83
CA LYS A 26 -19.03 -1.01 -17.09
C LYS A 26 -18.58 -1.12 -15.63
N LEU A 27 -18.91 -2.23 -14.95
CA LEU A 27 -18.46 -2.45 -13.58
C LEU A 27 -16.93 -2.54 -13.50
N LEU A 28 -16.30 -3.29 -14.40
CA LEU A 28 -14.84 -3.38 -14.49
C LEU A 28 -14.21 -2.01 -14.74
N HIS A 29 -14.75 -1.22 -15.67
CA HIS A 29 -14.27 0.12 -15.94
C HIS A 29 -14.40 1.05 -14.72
N VAL A 30 -15.49 0.94 -13.96
CA VAL A 30 -15.64 1.70 -12.71
C VAL A 30 -14.58 1.26 -11.69
N LEU A 31 -14.33 -0.04 -11.54
CA LEU A 31 -13.33 -0.56 -10.62
C LEU A 31 -11.89 -0.16 -11.00
N GLU A 32 -11.56 -0.12 -12.29
CA GLU A 32 -10.26 0.39 -12.78
C GLU A 32 -10.03 1.87 -12.45
N ASN A 33 -11.11 2.65 -12.40
CA ASN A 33 -11.06 4.07 -12.07
C ASN A 33 -11.19 4.33 -10.56
N VAL A 34 -11.47 3.30 -9.74
CA VAL A 34 -11.45 3.39 -8.27
C VAL A 34 -10.00 3.29 -7.81
N ARG A 35 -9.42 4.46 -7.53
CA ARG A 35 -8.07 4.74 -6.99
C ARG A 35 -6.93 4.58 -8.00
N ALA A 36 -6.63 5.69 -8.65
CA ALA A 36 -5.50 5.82 -9.58
C ALA A 36 -4.16 6.22 -8.91
N GLU A 37 -4.15 6.56 -7.62
CA GLU A 37 -2.92 6.90 -6.89
C GLU A 37 -2.34 5.65 -6.25
N GLU A 38 -1.67 4.84 -7.07
CA GLU A 38 -0.81 3.79 -6.57
C GLU A 38 0.52 4.41 -6.13
N MET A 39 0.81 4.36 -4.83
CA MET A 39 2.14 4.68 -4.30
C MET A 39 3.13 3.58 -4.68
N SER A 40 4.26 3.95 -5.27
CA SER A 40 5.38 3.04 -5.51
C SER A 40 6.18 2.76 -4.23
N CYS A 41 6.97 1.67 -4.22
CA CYS A 41 7.84 1.36 -3.07
C CYS A 41 8.89 2.45 -2.83
N ASP A 42 9.45 3.03 -3.90
CA ASP A 42 10.44 4.11 -3.79
C ASP A 42 9.84 5.38 -3.18
N GLU A 43 8.62 5.74 -3.58
CA GLU A 43 7.87 6.84 -2.96
C GLU A 43 7.57 6.56 -1.49
N LEU A 44 7.20 5.31 -1.14
CA LEU A 44 7.01 4.94 0.25
C LEU A 44 8.30 5.15 1.06
N TYR A 45 9.45 4.67 0.57
CA TYR A 45 10.71 4.79 1.29
C TYR A 45 11.14 6.25 1.52
N ALA A 46 10.79 7.17 0.62
CA ALA A 46 11.03 8.59 0.82
C ALA A 46 10.26 9.20 2.01
N PHE A 47 9.17 8.57 2.44
CA PHE A 47 8.30 9.04 3.52
C PHE A 47 8.22 8.09 4.73
N LEU A 48 8.89 6.93 4.68
CA LEU A 48 8.78 5.89 5.69
C LEU A 48 9.25 6.37 7.06
N ASP A 49 10.37 7.09 7.13
CA ASP A 49 10.89 7.66 8.38
C ASP A 49 9.86 8.58 9.05
N GLN A 50 9.24 9.48 8.27
CA GLN A 50 8.22 10.41 8.77
C GLN A 50 6.96 9.69 9.24
N PHE A 51 6.57 8.61 8.55
CA PHE A 51 5.45 7.77 8.94
C PHE A 51 5.71 7.11 10.29
N VAL A 52 6.89 6.50 10.44
CA VAL A 52 7.32 5.81 11.65
C VAL A 52 7.43 6.76 12.84
N GLU A 53 8.05 7.94 12.66
CA GLU A 53 8.12 8.98 13.70
C GLU A 53 6.73 9.35 14.24
N ARG A 54 5.76 9.54 13.35
CA ARG A 54 4.38 9.86 13.72
C ARG A 54 3.70 8.70 14.43
N GLU A 55 3.94 7.48 13.98
CA GLU A 55 3.36 6.29 14.60
C GLU A 55 3.88 6.13 16.03
N VAL A 56 5.15 6.46 16.26
CA VAL A 56 5.81 6.37 17.56
C VAL A 56 5.42 7.52 18.49
N GLN A 57 5.21 8.74 17.98
CA GLN A 57 4.88 9.92 18.79
C GLN A 57 3.37 10.07 19.06
N SER A 58 2.57 10.12 17.99
CA SER A 58 1.16 10.54 18.02
C SER A 58 0.18 9.43 17.67
N LYS A 59 0.66 8.29 17.12
CA LYS A 59 -0.15 7.13 16.71
C LYS A 59 -1.28 7.49 15.75
N ASP A 60 -1.05 8.50 14.93
CA ASP A 60 -2.01 9.01 13.94
C ASP A 60 -1.48 8.94 12.50
N ALA A 61 -0.34 8.28 12.27
CA ALA A 61 0.29 8.22 10.95
C ALA A 61 -0.64 7.58 9.93
N ALA A 62 -1.32 6.48 10.28
CA ALA A 62 -2.31 5.84 9.41
C ALA A 62 -3.51 6.75 9.03
N LYS A 63 -3.84 7.75 9.86
CA LYS A 63 -4.92 8.71 9.56
C LYS A 63 -4.44 9.86 8.69
N ILE A 64 -3.22 10.34 8.92
CA ILE A 64 -2.64 11.49 8.23
C ILE A 64 -2.03 11.09 6.88
N MET A 65 -1.50 9.87 6.79
CA MET A 65 -0.78 9.34 5.64
C MET A 65 -1.40 7.99 5.19
N PRO A 66 -2.69 7.97 4.81
CA PRO A 66 -3.42 6.73 4.55
C PRO A 66 -2.86 5.92 3.37
N LEU A 67 -2.27 6.58 2.37
CA LEU A 67 -1.66 5.90 1.21
C LEU A 67 -0.45 5.05 1.58
N ILE A 68 0.38 5.50 2.55
CA ILE A 68 1.50 4.70 3.05
C ILE A 68 0.96 3.46 3.76
N ARG A 69 -0.06 3.63 4.60
CA ARG A 69 -0.68 2.52 5.30
C ARG A 69 -1.27 1.49 4.33
N GLU A 70 -1.97 1.95 3.30
CA GLU A 70 -2.53 1.10 2.24
C GLU A 70 -1.42 0.34 1.49
N HIS A 71 -0.28 0.97 1.20
CA HIS A 71 0.85 0.28 0.58
C HIS A 71 1.46 -0.78 1.50
N LEU A 72 1.65 -0.49 2.79
CA LEU A 72 2.16 -1.46 3.77
C LEU A 72 1.22 -2.67 3.91
N ASP A 73 -0.10 -2.45 3.87
CA ASP A 73 -1.09 -3.53 3.94
C ASP A 73 -1.07 -4.43 2.67
N LEU A 74 -0.55 -3.94 1.54
CA LEU A 74 -0.51 -4.65 0.25
C LEU A 74 0.87 -5.22 -0.12
N CYS A 75 1.96 -4.62 0.36
CA CYS A 75 3.32 -4.95 -0.04
C CYS A 75 4.10 -5.53 1.14
N SER A 76 4.27 -6.85 1.15
CA SER A 76 5.00 -7.55 2.22
C SER A 76 6.43 -7.04 2.38
N HIS A 77 7.14 -6.75 1.28
CA HIS A 77 8.51 -6.27 1.35
C HIS A 77 8.63 -4.94 2.10
N CYS A 78 7.76 -3.98 1.81
CA CYS A 78 7.78 -2.69 2.51
C CYS A 78 7.28 -2.82 3.96
N CYS A 79 6.40 -3.79 4.25
CA CYS A 79 5.98 -4.11 5.61
C CYS A 79 7.16 -4.65 6.44
N ASP A 80 7.97 -5.55 5.87
CA ASP A 80 9.15 -6.10 6.54
C ASP A 80 10.15 -4.98 6.92
N GLU A 81 10.40 -4.04 6.00
CA GLU A 81 11.28 -2.89 6.27
C GLU A 81 10.71 -1.95 7.34
N TYR A 82 9.40 -1.70 7.32
CA TYR A 82 8.70 -0.93 8.35
C TYR A 82 8.82 -1.59 9.73
N GLU A 83 8.56 -2.89 9.84
CA GLU A 83 8.64 -3.64 11.09
C GLU A 83 10.08 -3.68 11.62
N ALA A 84 11.07 -3.84 10.75
CA ALA A 84 12.48 -3.78 11.11
C ALA A 84 12.85 -2.41 11.71
N LEU A 85 12.41 -1.32 11.07
CA LEU A 85 12.67 0.03 11.55
C LEU A 85 11.97 0.29 12.89
N MET A 86 10.72 -0.15 13.05
CA MET A 86 10.00 -0.07 14.33
C MET A 86 10.71 -0.84 15.44
N SER A 87 11.20 -2.05 15.16
CA SER A 87 11.94 -2.87 16.14
C SER A 87 13.21 -2.18 16.61
N VAL A 88 13.98 -1.57 15.70
CA VAL A 88 15.16 -0.79 16.07
C VAL A 88 14.77 0.36 17.00
N LEU A 89 13.72 1.10 16.67
CA LEU A 89 13.27 2.24 17.48
C LEU A 89 12.79 1.83 18.87
N GLU A 90 12.07 0.72 18.99
CA GLU A 90 11.66 0.16 20.27
C GLU A 90 12.87 -0.14 21.16
N HIS A 91 13.91 -0.76 20.62
CA HIS A 91 15.14 -1.06 21.37
C HIS A 91 15.95 0.19 21.73
N THR A 92 15.98 1.21 20.86
CA THR A 92 16.70 2.46 21.19
C THR A 92 16.03 3.24 22.33
N LYS A 93 14.70 3.14 22.49
CA LYS A 93 13.98 3.79 23.59
C LYS A 93 14.27 3.17 24.95
N GLU A 94 14.53 1.87 24.99
CA GLU A 94 14.83 1.14 26.23
C GLU A 94 16.21 1.52 26.82
N GLU A 95 17.13 2.04 26.00
CA GLU A 95 18.46 2.47 26.45
C GLU A 95 18.49 3.88 27.06
N GLU A 96 17.50 4.75 26.79
CA GLU A 96 17.42 6.10 27.36
C GLU A 96 16.76 6.13 28.77
N GLU A 97 16.06 5.07 29.18
CA GLU A 97 15.40 4.96 30.50
C GLU A 97 16.24 4.24 31.58
N LYS A 98 17.51 3.90 31.30
CA LYS A 98 18.40 3.20 32.24
C LYS A 98 19.63 4.02 32.63
#